data_AF-A0A7X0X7G2-F1
#
_entry.id   AF-A0A7X0X7G2-F1
#
_cell.length_a   1.000
_cell.length_b   1.000
_cell.length_c   1.000
_cell.angle_alpha   90.00
_cell.angle_beta   90.00
_cell.angle_gamma   90.00
#
_symmetry.space_group_name_H-M   'P 1'
#
loop_
_entity.id
_entity.type
_entity.pdbx_description
1 polymer ?
#
loop_
_entity_poly.entity_id
_entity_poly.type
_entity_poly.pdbx_seq_one_letter_code
_entity_poly.pdbx_strand_id
1 'polypeptide(L)'
;MESRKPEIIIGLIGSIIGIFVGFWIINYGDNVTDYIQTFTYLPGNIGDELANLGWITLIASVVALIASLLIKSAPRGWGVILVIIGIVLFFIIGTAWVVSGILITLTGLMGIFRQPTPKSKY
;
A
#
# COMPACT_ATOMS: atom_id res chain seq x y z
N MET A 1 13.94 21.57 6.62
CA MET A 1 13.14 20.38 6.95
C MET A 1 14.00 19.17 6.72
N GLU A 2 14.10 18.28 7.70
CA GLU A 2 14.88 17.06 7.51
C GLU A 2 14.33 16.20 6.39
N SER A 3 15.24 15.48 5.77
CA SER A 3 14.96 14.59 4.66
C SER A 3 14.05 13.43 5.10
N ARG A 4 12.75 13.55 4.84
CA ARG A 4 11.78 12.43 4.83
C ARG A 4 11.93 11.52 3.60
N LYS A 5 13.12 11.49 2.99
CA LYS A 5 13.42 10.64 1.82
C LYS A 5 13.11 9.15 2.06
N PRO A 6 13.43 8.55 3.24
CA PRO A 6 13.15 7.12 3.46
C PRO A 6 11.65 6.80 3.38
N GLU A 7 10.79 7.61 4.01
CA GLU A 7 9.33 7.44 3.94
C GLU A 7 8.84 7.49 2.50
N ILE A 8 9.31 8.48 1.73
CA ILE A 8 8.89 8.65 0.34
C ILE A 8 9.35 7.47 -0.52
N ILE A 9 10.58 7.00 -0.34
CA ILE A 9 11.14 5.88 -1.11
C ILE A 9 10.38 4.59 -0.82
N ILE A 10 10.16 4.27 0.47
CA ILE A 10 9.44 3.06 0.87
C ILE A 10 7.99 3.13 0.38
N GLY A 11 7.34 4.29 0.52
CA GLY A 11 5.97 4.50 0.06
C GLY A 11 5.83 4.38 -1.46
N LEU A 12 6.79 4.92 -2.22
CA LEU A 12 6.85 4.79 -3.67
C LEU A 12 7.00 3.32 -4.09
N ILE A 13 7.96 2.60 -3.50
CA ILE A 13 8.19 1.19 -3.83
C ILE A 13 6.93 0.37 -3.52
N GLY A 14 6.35 0.54 -2.33
CA GLY A 14 5.14 -0.16 -1.94
C GLY A 14 3.96 0.12 -2.88
N SER A 15 3.78 1.38 -3.26
CA SER A 15 2.67 1.81 -4.14
C SER A 15 2.87 1.35 -5.58
N ILE A 16 4.09 1.41 -6.13
CA ILE A 16 4.39 0.94 -7.49
C ILE A 16 4.14 -0.57 -7.60
N ILE A 17 4.61 -1.35 -6.62
CA ILE A 17 4.34 -2.79 -6.56
C ILE A 17 2.83 -3.03 -6.55
N GLY A 18 2.09 -2.31 -5.71
CA GLY A 18 0.63 -2.44 -5.64
C GLY A 18 -0.08 -2.11 -6.96
N ILE A 19 0.38 -1.11 -7.71
CA ILE A 19 -0.15 -0.78 -9.05
C ILE A 19 0.10 -1.92 -10.04
N PHE A 20 1.32 -2.46 -10.10
CA PHE A 20 1.65 -3.59 -10.97
C PHE A 20 0.80 -4.82 -10.63
N VAL A 21 0.61 -5.09 -9.34
CA VAL A 21 -0.23 -6.18 -8.86
C VAL A 21 -1.69 -5.96 -9.24
N GLY A 22 -2.22 -4.74 -9.08
CA GLY A 22 -3.57 -4.39 -9.50
C GLY A 22 -3.79 -4.65 -10.99
N PHE A 23 -2.86 -4.20 -11.86
CA PHE A 23 -2.92 -4.49 -13.29
C PHE A 23 -2.83 -5.99 -13.59
N TRP A 24 -1.97 -6.72 -12.90
CA TRP A 24 -1.82 -8.15 -13.11
C TRP A 24 -3.10 -8.91 -12.74
N ILE A 25 -3.72 -8.59 -11.61
CA ILE A 25 -4.99 -9.19 -11.18
C ILE A 25 -6.12 -8.85 -12.18
N ILE A 26 -6.21 -7.60 -12.67
CA ILE A 26 -7.24 -7.22 -13.64
C ILE A 26 -7.12 -8.01 -14.94
N ASN A 27 -5.90 -8.25 -15.44
CA ASN A 27 -5.70 -8.88 -16.75
C ASN A 27 -5.61 -10.41 -16.69
N TYR A 28 -5.12 -10.98 -15.59
CA TYR A 28 -4.83 -12.40 -15.47
C TYR A 28 -5.59 -13.09 -14.34
N GLY A 29 -6.25 -12.34 -13.44
CA GLY A 29 -6.89 -12.88 -12.23
C GLY A 29 -7.82 -14.04 -12.52
N ASP A 30 -8.69 -13.91 -13.52
CA ASP A 30 -9.68 -14.92 -13.88
C ASP A 30 -9.05 -16.25 -14.35
N ASN A 31 -7.85 -16.18 -14.94
CA ASN A 31 -7.10 -17.36 -15.41
C ASN A 31 -6.31 -18.07 -14.30
N VAL A 32 -6.08 -17.39 -13.17
CA VAL A 32 -5.35 -17.92 -12.01
C VAL A 32 -6.20 -17.85 -10.74
N THR A 33 -7.52 -17.90 -10.90
CA THR A 33 -8.51 -17.76 -9.83
C THR A 33 -8.24 -18.67 -8.64
N ASP A 34 -8.01 -19.97 -8.91
CA ASP A 34 -7.73 -20.96 -7.86
C ASP A 34 -6.46 -20.61 -7.06
N TYR A 35 -5.42 -20.10 -7.73
CA TYR A 35 -4.17 -19.68 -7.09
C TYR A 35 -4.39 -18.44 -6.23
N ILE A 36 -5.06 -17.40 -6.76
CA ILE A 36 -5.27 -16.14 -6.04
C ILE A 36 -6.23 -16.33 -4.85
N GLN A 37 -7.32 -17.08 -5.03
CA GLN A 37 -8.31 -17.32 -3.98
C GLN A 37 -7.73 -18.08 -2.77
N THR A 38 -6.71 -18.91 -3.00
CA THR A 38 -5.97 -19.60 -1.91
C THR A 38 -5.26 -18.60 -0.98
N PHE A 39 -4.97 -17.39 -1.46
CA PHE A 39 -4.20 -16.39 -0.73
C PHE A 39 -5.01 -15.17 -0.31
N THR A 40 -6.24 -15.01 -0.79
CA THR A 40 -7.15 -13.94 -0.34
C THR A 40 -7.90 -14.37 0.92
N TYR A 41 -7.97 -13.49 1.93
CA TYR A 41 -8.63 -13.78 3.21
C TYR A 41 -10.15 -13.49 3.22
N LEU A 42 -10.74 -13.17 2.07
CA LEU A 42 -12.13 -12.69 1.94
C LEU A 42 -13.02 -13.76 1.31
N PRO A 43 -13.83 -14.48 2.11
CA PRO A 43 -14.84 -15.39 1.57
C PRO A 43 -16.09 -14.63 1.07
N GLY A 44 -16.70 -15.12 -0.03
CA GLY A 44 -17.98 -14.62 -0.58
C GLY A 44 -17.85 -13.75 -1.83
N ASN A 45 -18.94 -13.10 -2.25
CA ASN A 45 -19.11 -12.37 -3.53
C ASN A 45 -18.03 -11.32 -3.86
N ILE A 46 -17.23 -10.88 -2.87
CA ILE A 46 -16.10 -9.96 -3.08
C ILE A 46 -14.88 -10.75 -3.60
N GLY A 47 -14.63 -11.95 -3.09
CA GLY A 47 -13.54 -12.83 -3.51
C GLY A 47 -13.83 -13.64 -4.79
N ASP A 48 -15.09 -13.68 -5.24
CA ASP A 48 -15.51 -14.39 -6.45
C ASP A 48 -15.29 -13.56 -7.73
N GLU A 49 -15.21 -12.24 -7.62
CA GLU A 49 -14.91 -11.32 -8.73
C GLU A 49 -13.48 -10.77 -8.60
N LEU A 50 -12.48 -11.54 -9.05
CA LEU A 50 -11.07 -11.17 -8.95
C LEU A 50 -10.74 -9.87 -9.68
N ALA A 51 -11.40 -9.60 -10.81
CA ALA A 51 -11.27 -8.34 -11.52
C ALA A 51 -11.57 -7.13 -10.61
N ASN A 52 -12.57 -7.23 -9.73
CA ASN A 52 -12.93 -6.17 -8.78
C ASN A 52 -11.87 -6.00 -7.68
N LEU A 53 -11.28 -7.10 -7.17
CA LEU A 53 -10.11 -7.01 -6.28
C LEU A 53 -8.93 -6.28 -6.94
N GLY A 54 -8.69 -6.56 -8.22
CA GLY A 54 -7.63 -5.90 -8.99
C GLY A 54 -7.85 -4.40 -9.10
N TRP A 55 -9.08 -3.96 -9.37
CA TRP A 55 -9.43 -2.54 -9.41
C TRP A 55 -9.29 -1.85 -8.05
N ILE A 56 -9.76 -2.48 -6.97
CA ILE A 56 -9.62 -1.92 -5.61
C ILE A 56 -8.13 -1.77 -5.27
N THR A 57 -7.34 -2.80 -5.56
CA THR A 57 -5.89 -2.80 -5.35
C THR A 57 -5.21 -1.68 -6.12
N LEU A 58 -5.56 -1.50 -7.40
CA LEU A 58 -5.00 -0.48 -8.26
C LEU A 58 -5.33 0.92 -7.74
N ILE A 59 -6.60 1.20 -7.44
CA ILE A 59 -7.05 2.50 -6.92
C ILE A 59 -6.39 2.81 -5.58
N ALA A 60 -6.41 1.85 -4.64
CA ALA A 60 -5.79 2.01 -3.33
C ALA A 60 -4.28 2.30 -3.44
N SER A 61 -3.59 1.65 -4.39
CA SER A 61 -2.16 1.87 -4.61
C SER A 61 -1.86 3.23 -5.25
N VAL A 62 -2.72 3.73 -6.15
CA VAL A 62 -2.62 5.10 -6.68
C VAL A 62 -2.83 6.14 -5.58
N VAL A 63 -3.82 5.94 -4.72
CA VAL A 63 -4.06 6.82 -3.56
C VAL A 63 -2.88 6.77 -2.59
N ALA A 64 -2.32 5.57 -2.32
CA ALA A 64 -1.12 5.42 -1.51
C ALA A 64 0.08 6.16 -2.12
N LEU A 65 0.24 6.12 -3.45
CA LEU A 65 1.30 6.85 -4.15
C LEU A 65 1.15 8.35 -3.92
N ILE A 66 -0.04 8.91 -4.12
CA ILE A 66 -0.31 10.34 -3.89
C ILE A 66 -0.05 10.70 -2.42
N ALA A 67 -0.56 9.90 -1.49
CA ALA A 67 -0.35 10.11 -0.06
C ALA A 67 1.14 10.05 0.35
N SER A 68 1.91 9.14 -0.25
CA SER A 68 3.36 9.03 -0.01
C SER A 68 4.12 10.26 -0.50
N LEU A 69 3.74 10.84 -1.63
CA LEU A 69 4.35 12.06 -2.16
C LEU A 69 4.00 13.29 -1.29
N LEU A 70 2.77 13.33 -0.76
CA LEU A 70 2.26 14.44 0.05
C LEU A 70 2.64 14.35 1.53
N ILE A 71 3.29 13.26 1.98
CA ILE A 71 3.64 13.02 3.38
C ILE A 71 4.47 14.14 4.01
N LYS A 72 5.22 14.91 3.20
CA LYS A 72 5.98 16.08 3.65
C LYS A 72 5.11 17.23 4.16
N SER A 73 3.90 17.39 3.64
CA SER A 73 3.00 18.50 3.97
C SER A 73 2.34 18.31 5.34
N ALA A 74 1.82 17.12 5.59
CA ALA A 74 1.11 16.75 6.82
C ALA A 74 1.45 15.30 7.21
N PRO A 75 2.63 15.06 7.83
CA PRO A 75 3.15 13.71 8.03
C PRO A 75 2.23 12.78 8.82
N ARG A 76 1.57 13.32 9.86
CA ARG A 76 0.64 12.55 10.70
C ARG A 76 -0.66 12.22 9.97
N GLY A 77 -1.22 13.18 9.22
CA GLY A 77 -2.47 12.99 8.49
C GLY A 77 -2.32 11.97 7.36
N TRP A 78 -1.33 12.19 6.50
CA TRP A 78 -1.02 11.26 5.41
C TRP A 78 -0.52 9.91 5.94
N GLY A 79 0.20 9.91 7.08
CA GLY A 79 0.64 8.68 7.73
C GLY A 79 -0.51 7.77 8.15
N VAL A 80 -1.56 8.32 8.77
CA VAL A 80 -2.77 7.56 9.16
C VAL A 80 -3.47 6.98 7.93
N ILE A 81 -3.64 7.79 6.88
CA ILE A 81 -4.24 7.34 5.61
C ILE A 81 -3.45 6.16 5.03
N LEU A 82 -2.11 6.27 4.98
CA LEU A 82 -1.24 5.21 4.49
C LEU A 82 -1.32 3.93 5.33
N VAL A 83 -1.41 4.03 6.66
CA VAL A 83 -1.61 2.85 7.52
C VAL A 83 -2.92 2.15 7.19
N ILE A 84 -4.02 2.91 7.05
CA ILE A 84 -5.33 2.33 6.72
C ILE A 84 -5.28 1.63 5.36
N ILE A 85 -4.72 2.28 4.34
CA ILE A 85 -4.57 1.69 3.01
C ILE A 85 -3.68 0.44 3.04
N GLY A 86 -2.56 0.48 3.75
CA GLY A 86 -1.65 -0.64 3.88
C GLY A 86 -2.29 -1.86 4.54
N ILE A 87 -3.09 -1.66 5.59
CA ILE A 87 -3.86 -2.71 6.25
C ILE A 87 -4.90 -3.29 5.30
N VAL A 88 -5.65 -2.44 4.60
CA VAL A 88 -6.67 -2.90 3.63
C VAL A 88 -6.02 -3.73 2.52
N LEU A 89 -4.92 -3.26 1.92
CA LEU A 89 -4.19 -3.98 0.88
C LEU A 89 -3.61 -5.30 1.39
N PHE A 90 -3.13 -5.35 2.64
CA PHE A 90 -2.62 -6.56 3.27
C PHE A 90 -3.70 -7.65 3.35
N PHE A 91 -4.94 -7.29 3.72
CA PHE A 91 -6.02 -8.28 3.82
C PHE A 91 -6.68 -8.62 2.48
N ILE A 92 -6.74 -7.67 1.55
CA ILE A 92 -7.36 -7.88 0.23
C ILE A 92 -6.52 -8.84 -0.61
N ILE A 93 -5.21 -8.65 -0.66
CA ILE A 93 -4.32 -9.40 -1.57
C ILE A 93 -3.62 -10.56 -0.83
N GLY A 94 -3.75 -10.57 0.49
CA GLY A 94 -3.19 -11.56 1.40
C GLY A 94 -1.73 -11.92 1.16
N THR A 95 -1.40 -13.21 1.15
CA THR A 95 0.02 -13.66 1.07
C THR A 95 0.64 -13.50 -0.30
N ALA A 96 -0.15 -13.33 -1.37
CA ALA A 96 0.38 -13.22 -2.73
C ALA A 96 1.25 -11.97 -2.88
N TRP A 97 0.88 -10.86 -2.23
CA TRP A 97 1.57 -9.56 -2.41
C TRP A 97 1.66 -8.75 -1.13
N VAL A 98 1.86 -9.47 -0.02
CA VAL A 98 1.96 -8.94 1.34
C VAL A 98 3.03 -7.83 1.49
N VAL A 99 4.07 -7.90 0.66
CA VAL A 99 5.20 -6.95 0.64
C VAL A 99 4.72 -5.52 0.39
N SER A 100 3.79 -5.30 -0.55
CA SER A 100 3.27 -3.96 -0.84
C SER A 100 2.52 -3.38 0.37
N GLY A 101 1.59 -4.16 0.94
CA GLY A 101 0.81 -3.75 2.11
C GLY A 101 1.71 -3.43 3.31
N ILE A 102 2.74 -4.24 3.56
CA ILE A 102 3.71 -4.00 4.65
C ILE A 102 4.49 -2.71 4.41
N LEU A 103 5.03 -2.49 3.20
CA LEU A 103 5.82 -1.30 2.89
C LEU A 103 4.99 -0.01 3.02
N ILE A 104 3.74 -0.03 2.55
CA ILE A 104 2.82 1.11 2.68
C ILE A 104 2.48 1.36 4.16
N THR A 105 2.22 0.29 4.92
CA THR A 105 1.95 0.40 6.37
C THR A 105 3.14 0.98 7.13
N LEU A 106 4.35 0.49 6.85
CA LEU A 106 5.58 1.01 7.45
C LEU A 106 5.80 2.49 7.11
N THR A 107 5.52 2.89 5.86
CA THR A 107 5.58 4.29 5.45
C THR A 107 4.63 5.14 6.28
N GLY A 108 3.40 4.66 6.49
CA GLY A 108 2.42 5.33 7.33
C GLY A 108 2.87 5.46 8.79
N LEU A 109 3.37 4.37 9.38
CA LEU A 109 3.89 4.36 10.74
C LEU A 109 5.07 5.32 10.92
N MET A 110 6.00 5.36 9.97
CA MET A 110 7.10 6.32 9.96
C MET A 110 6.59 7.76 9.83
N GLY A 111 5.55 8.01 9.03
CA GLY A 111 4.88 9.31 8.94
C GLY A 111 4.29 9.79 10.28
N ILE A 112 3.67 8.87 11.03
CA ILE A 112 3.01 9.15 12.32
C ILE A 112 4.03 9.34 13.45
N PHE A 113 4.94 8.38 13.62
CA PHE A 113 5.75 8.24 14.84
C PHE A 113 7.14 8.85 14.73
N ARG A 114 7.65 9.16 13.53
CA ARG A 114 8.99 9.74 13.40
C ARG A 114 9.02 11.15 13.98
N GLN A 115 9.73 11.28 15.10
CA GLN A 115 10.06 12.56 15.70
C GLN A 115 11.04 13.31 14.79
N PRO A 116 10.95 14.66 14.71
CA PRO A 116 11.97 15.44 14.00
C PRO A 116 13.31 15.18 14.68
N THR A 117 14.32 14.69 13.94
CA THR A 117 15.65 14.57 14.53
C THR A 117 16.18 15.98 14.80
N PRO A 118 16.76 16.22 15.99
CA PRO A 118 17.30 17.53 16.32
C PRO A 118 18.42 17.84 15.32
N LYS A 119 18.38 19.02 14.69
CA LYS A 119 19.49 19.51 13.87
C LYS A 119 20.75 19.45 14.74
N SER A 120 21.70 18.59 14.38
CA SER A 120 23.07 18.64 14.90
C SER A 120 23.59 20.05 14.67
N LYS A 121 23.74 20.84 15.74
CA LYS A 121 24.45 22.12 15.74
C LYS A 121 25.95 21.82 15.77
N TYR A 122 26.51 21.37 14.66
CA TYR A 122 27.95 21.34 14.43
C TYR A 122 28.20 21.65 12.97
#